data_AF-A0A950Z5Z5-F1
#
_entry.id   AF-A0A950Z5Z5-F1
#
_cell.length_a   1.000
_cell.length_b   1.000
_cell.length_c   1.000
_cell.angle_alpha   90.00
_cell.angle_beta   90.00
_cell.angle_gamma   90.00
#
_symmetry.space_group_name_H-M   'P 1'
#
loop_
_entity.id
_entity.type
_entity.pdbx_description
1 polymer ?
#
loop_
_entity_poly.entity_id
_entity_poly.type
_entity_poly.pdbx_seq_one_letter_code
_entity_poly.pdbx_strand_id
1 'polypeptide(L)'
;MATANNLGTPDTQETNPPTPPASGSGDNGARKKPGHSPIAWLMFLIALLLAAVLVYYIGYLPRRKQQEAIDQQARERVQEVPKVMAQVVKPAPATTELMVPGTTLAYTEAYIYARASGYVSRRLVDIGDRVHEGQLLATIDAPDLDKQVSQGRSNLEQSQSTLAQMQAQLHLAAV
;
A
#
# COMPACT_ATOMS: atom_id res chain seq x y z
N MET A 1 -17.75 8.60 -69.16
CA MET A 1 -18.25 8.30 -70.51
C MET A 1 -19.12 7.05 -70.44
N ALA A 2 -20.16 6.97 -71.27
CA ALA A 2 -21.19 5.91 -71.21
C ALA A 2 -20.93 4.79 -72.25
N THR A 3 -21.91 3.85 -72.33
CA THR A 3 -22.25 2.86 -73.40
C THR A 3 -22.28 1.44 -72.79
N ALA A 4 -23.44 0.80 -72.51
CA ALA A 4 -24.45 0.20 -73.41
C ALA A 4 -23.92 -1.05 -74.17
N ASN A 5 -24.68 -2.08 -74.61
CA ASN A 5 -26.13 -2.31 -74.68
C ASN A 5 -26.47 -3.83 -74.79
N ASN A 6 -27.48 -4.30 -74.05
CA ASN A 6 -28.67 -5.13 -74.44
C ASN A 6 -28.67 -6.12 -75.66
N LEU A 7 -29.26 -7.33 -75.49
CA LEU A 7 -30.19 -7.97 -76.48
C LEU A 7 -31.01 -9.20 -75.94
N GLY A 8 -32.31 -9.28 -76.27
CA GLY A 8 -33.18 -10.51 -76.38
C GLY A 8 -33.81 -11.11 -75.09
N THR A 9 -35.12 -11.03 -74.77
CA THR A 9 -36.39 -11.57 -75.36
C THR A 9 -36.70 -13.05 -75.12
N PRO A 10 -37.98 -13.49 -74.94
CA PRO A 10 -39.18 -12.75 -74.46
C PRO A 10 -40.11 -13.55 -73.49
N ASP A 11 -41.22 -12.88 -73.09
CA ASP A 11 -42.56 -13.46 -72.84
C ASP A 11 -42.83 -14.29 -71.53
N THR A 12 -43.95 -14.12 -70.78
CA THR A 12 -45.22 -13.38 -71.01
C THR A 12 -45.92 -13.01 -69.67
N GLN A 13 -46.43 -11.76 -69.53
CA GLN A 13 -47.59 -11.23 -68.73
C GLN A 13 -47.78 -11.60 -67.21
N GLU A 14 -48.38 -10.80 -66.29
CA GLU A 14 -48.86 -9.39 -66.30
C GLU A 14 -49.08 -8.82 -64.86
N THR A 15 -48.77 -7.52 -64.68
CA THR A 15 -49.55 -6.38 -64.07
C THR A 15 -50.60 -6.62 -62.95
N ASN A 16 -50.93 -5.72 -61.99
CA ASN A 16 -50.40 -4.51 -61.30
C ASN A 16 -51.45 -4.12 -60.17
N PRO A 17 -51.21 -3.11 -59.27
CA PRO A 17 -52.06 -2.73 -58.08
C PRO A 17 -53.13 -1.62 -58.38
N PRO A 18 -53.92 -0.98 -57.44
CA PRO A 18 -53.76 -0.79 -55.98
C PRO A 18 -55.04 -0.68 -55.05
N THR A 19 -54.87 -0.06 -53.87
CA THR A 19 -55.83 0.44 -52.82
C THR A 19 -56.82 1.55 -53.30
N PRO A 20 -57.82 2.07 -52.53
CA PRO A 20 -58.38 1.74 -51.20
C PRO A 20 -59.95 1.55 -51.19
N PRO A 21 -60.80 2.22 -50.35
CA PRO A 21 -61.41 1.70 -49.11
C PRO A 21 -62.96 1.46 -49.13
N ALA A 22 -63.49 1.06 -47.97
CA ALA A 22 -64.87 1.25 -47.44
C ALA A 22 -65.93 0.12 -47.52
N SER A 23 -66.58 -0.06 -46.36
CA SER A 23 -68.02 -0.32 -46.14
C SER A 23 -68.81 -1.31 -47.01
N GLY A 24 -69.08 -2.48 -46.44
CA GLY A 24 -70.48 -2.88 -46.15
C GLY A 24 -71.25 -3.75 -47.15
N SER A 25 -72.17 -4.55 -46.58
CA SER A 25 -73.23 -5.34 -47.23
C SER A 25 -72.83 -6.36 -48.31
N GLY A 26 -72.94 -7.65 -47.98
CA GLY A 26 -73.11 -8.73 -48.96
C GLY A 26 -74.55 -9.22 -48.95
N ASP A 27 -75.21 -9.15 -50.10
CA ASP A 27 -76.58 -9.63 -50.32
C ASP A 27 -76.67 -11.17 -50.34
N ASN A 28 -77.89 -11.68 -50.16
CA ASN A 28 -78.29 -13.07 -50.23
C ASN A 28 -78.22 -13.61 -51.68
N GLY A 29 -77.81 -14.86 -51.89
CA GLY A 29 -77.49 -15.29 -53.28
C GLY A 29 -77.63 -16.73 -53.73
N ALA A 30 -78.12 -17.67 -52.90
CA ALA A 30 -78.78 -18.91 -53.33
C ALA A 30 -77.99 -20.07 -54.07
N ARG A 31 -78.36 -21.30 -53.65
CA ARG A 31 -78.26 -22.62 -54.34
C ARG A 31 -76.82 -23.19 -54.49
N LYS A 32 -76.54 -24.48 -54.19
CA LYS A 32 -77.39 -25.69 -54.07
C LYS A 32 -76.95 -26.58 -52.88
N LYS A 33 -77.91 -27.33 -52.30
CA LYS A 33 -77.63 -28.51 -51.44
C LYS A 33 -77.25 -29.72 -52.32
N PRO A 34 -76.50 -30.71 -51.81
CA PRO A 34 -77.19 -31.89 -51.27
C PRO A 34 -76.58 -32.52 -50.00
N GLY A 35 -77.41 -33.22 -49.22
CA GLY A 35 -77.05 -34.39 -48.40
C GLY A 35 -76.00 -34.23 -47.28
N HIS A 36 -76.43 -33.85 -46.07
CA HIS A 36 -75.64 -34.15 -44.86
C HIS A 36 -75.88 -35.60 -44.42
N SER A 37 -74.83 -36.42 -44.30
CA SER A 37 -74.95 -37.69 -43.57
C SER A 37 -74.88 -37.40 -42.06
N PRO A 38 -75.80 -37.94 -41.23
CA PRO A 38 -75.79 -37.67 -39.78
C PRO A 38 -74.50 -38.16 -39.10
N ILE A 39 -73.82 -39.12 -39.73
CA ILE A 39 -72.54 -39.69 -39.29
C ILE A 39 -71.38 -38.71 -39.50
N ALA A 40 -71.34 -37.94 -40.60
CA ALA A 40 -70.24 -37.00 -40.85
C ALA A 40 -70.22 -35.83 -39.86
N TRP A 41 -71.39 -35.33 -39.45
CA TRP A 41 -71.48 -34.29 -38.43
C TRP A 41 -71.07 -34.81 -37.04
N LEU A 42 -71.46 -36.04 -36.69
CA LEU A 42 -71.04 -36.69 -35.44
C LEU A 42 -69.51 -36.93 -35.42
N MET A 43 -68.91 -37.35 -36.54
CA MET A 43 -67.46 -37.50 -36.68
C MET A 43 -66.72 -36.17 -36.51
N PHE A 44 -67.25 -35.06 -37.01
CA PHE A 44 -66.66 -33.73 -36.81
C PHE A 44 -66.74 -33.28 -35.34
N LEU A 45 -67.85 -33.58 -34.66
CA LEU A 45 -68.04 -33.28 -33.23
C LEU A 45 -67.09 -34.10 -32.35
N ILE A 46 -66.90 -35.39 -32.67
CA ILE A 46 -65.92 -36.27 -32.03
C ILE A 46 -64.48 -35.79 -32.29
N ALA A 47 -64.16 -35.36 -33.52
CA ALA A 47 -62.85 -34.81 -33.87
C ALA A 47 -62.56 -33.49 -33.13
N LEU A 48 -63.56 -32.60 -32.99
CA LEU A 48 -63.45 -31.36 -32.21
C LEU A 48 -63.19 -31.67 -30.72
N LEU A 49 -63.89 -32.66 -30.17
CA LEU A 49 -63.75 -33.06 -28.76
C LEU A 49 -62.37 -33.70 -28.51
N LEU A 50 -61.91 -34.56 -29.42
CA LEU A 50 -60.54 -35.11 -29.40
C LEU A 50 -59.47 -34.01 -29.50
N ALA A 51 -59.65 -33.01 -30.37
CA ALA A 51 -58.74 -31.88 -30.48
C ALA A 51 -58.71 -31.03 -29.20
N ALA A 52 -59.87 -30.78 -28.57
CA ALA A 52 -59.95 -30.06 -27.30
C ALA A 52 -59.26 -30.83 -26.15
N VAL A 53 -59.45 -32.15 -26.07
CA VAL A 53 -58.76 -33.02 -25.09
C VAL A 53 -57.25 -33.03 -25.34
N LEU A 54 -56.82 -33.08 -26.60
CA LEU A 54 -55.40 -33.05 -26.97
C LEU A 54 -54.74 -31.72 -26.57
N VAL A 55 -55.39 -30.58 -26.85
CA VAL A 55 -54.92 -29.25 -26.42
C VAL A 55 -54.91 -29.12 -24.89
N TYR A 56 -55.92 -29.66 -24.20
CA TYR A 56 -55.95 -29.68 -22.73
C TYR A 56 -54.78 -30.49 -22.16
N TYR A 57 -54.50 -31.68 -22.71
CA TYR A 57 -53.40 -32.54 -22.25
C TYR A 57 -52.03 -31.90 -22.53
N ILE A 58 -51.81 -31.40 -23.76
CA ILE A 58 -50.58 -30.71 -24.17
C ILE A 58 -50.38 -29.39 -23.41
N GLY A 59 -51.45 -28.69 -23.02
CA GLY A 59 -51.37 -27.43 -22.26
C GLY A 59 -51.22 -27.61 -20.75
N TYR A 60 -51.76 -28.70 -20.18
CA TYR A 60 -51.69 -28.98 -18.74
C TYR A 60 -50.34 -29.57 -18.32
N LEU A 61 -49.75 -30.44 -19.14
CA LEU A 61 -48.44 -31.07 -18.90
C LEU A 61 -47.27 -30.09 -18.65
N PRO A 62 -47.00 -29.07 -19.50
CA PRO A 62 -45.84 -28.20 -19.35
C PRO A 62 -45.96 -27.25 -18.15
N ARG A 63 -47.18 -26.88 -17.74
CA ARG A 63 -47.40 -25.95 -16.62
C ARG A 63 -46.90 -26.46 -15.28
N ARG A 64 -46.85 -27.78 -15.05
CA ARG A 64 -46.27 -28.35 -13.82
C ARG A 64 -44.73 -28.29 -13.82
N LYS A 65 -44.08 -28.69 -14.91
CA LYS A 65 -42.60 -28.66 -15.01
C LYS A 65 -42.02 -27.24 -14.96
N GLN A 66 -42.77 -26.25 -15.44
CA GLN A 66 -42.36 -24.83 -15.35
C GLN A 66 -42.32 -24.32 -13.90
N GLN A 67 -43.23 -24.76 -13.03
CA GLN A 67 -43.23 -24.34 -11.62
C GLN A 67 -42.03 -24.94 -10.87
N GLU A 68 -41.72 -26.22 -11.09
CA GLU A 68 -40.55 -26.88 -10.51
C GLU A 68 -39.22 -26.21 -10.92
N ALA A 69 -39.10 -25.79 -12.19
CA ALA A 69 -37.91 -25.09 -12.67
C ALA A 69 -37.75 -23.69 -12.06
N ILE A 70 -38.85 -22.95 -11.85
CA ILE A 70 -38.82 -21.64 -11.18
C ILE A 70 -38.47 -21.79 -9.71
N ASP A 71 -38.99 -22.81 -9.02
CA ASP A 71 -38.66 -23.13 -7.63
C ASP A 71 -37.20 -23.57 -7.46
N GLN A 72 -36.64 -24.31 -8.43
CA GLN A 72 -35.22 -24.65 -8.44
C GLN A 72 -34.35 -23.40 -8.61
N GLN A 73 -34.64 -22.54 -9.60
CA GLN A 73 -33.94 -21.26 -9.80
C GLN A 73 -34.11 -20.27 -8.63
N ALA A 74 -35.22 -20.34 -7.89
CA ALA A 74 -35.42 -19.58 -6.66
C ALA A 74 -34.55 -20.13 -5.52
N ARG A 75 -34.49 -21.45 -5.35
CA ARG A 75 -33.64 -22.12 -4.34
C ARG A 75 -32.15 -21.96 -4.64
N GLU A 76 -31.75 -21.96 -5.91
CA GLU A 76 -30.36 -21.70 -6.35
C GLU A 76 -29.94 -20.27 -6.01
N ARG A 77 -30.74 -19.26 -6.39
CA ARG A 77 -30.47 -17.86 -6.04
C ARG A 77 -30.48 -17.56 -4.54
N VAL A 78 -31.21 -18.31 -3.73
CA VAL A 78 -31.15 -18.22 -2.25
C VAL A 78 -29.91 -18.93 -1.68
N GLN A 79 -29.31 -19.88 -2.41
CA GLN A 79 -28.08 -20.57 -2.02
C GLN A 79 -26.80 -19.84 -2.46
N GLU A 80 -26.90 -18.81 -3.31
CA GLU A 80 -25.79 -17.87 -3.61
C GLU A 80 -25.51 -16.93 -2.42
N VAL A 81 -25.10 -17.52 -1.28
CA VAL A 81 -24.64 -16.75 -0.12
C VAL A 81 -23.44 -15.88 -0.56
N PRO A 82 -23.49 -14.55 -0.37
CA PRO A 82 -22.49 -13.65 -0.93
C PRO A 82 -21.09 -13.95 -0.39
N LYS A 83 -20.21 -14.40 -1.28
CA LYS A 83 -18.85 -14.83 -0.96
C LYS A 83 -17.93 -13.63 -0.71
N VAL A 84 -17.91 -13.16 0.54
CA VAL A 84 -16.99 -12.11 0.99
C VAL A 84 -15.57 -12.65 1.19
N MET A 85 -14.56 -11.84 0.87
CA MET A 85 -13.18 -12.16 1.22
C MET A 85 -12.91 -11.69 2.66
N ALA A 86 -12.71 -12.64 3.56
CA ALA A 86 -12.28 -12.39 4.94
C ALA A 86 -10.85 -12.90 5.14
N GLN A 87 -10.03 -12.13 5.85
CA GLN A 87 -8.69 -12.53 6.27
C GLN A 87 -8.66 -12.66 7.80
N VAL A 88 -8.22 -13.81 8.31
CA VAL A 88 -8.08 -14.03 9.75
C VAL A 88 -6.81 -13.30 10.21
N VAL A 89 -7.00 -12.15 10.86
CA VAL A 89 -5.91 -11.36 11.43
C VAL A 89 -5.45 -12.00 12.74
N LYS A 90 -4.14 -12.08 12.95
CA LYS A 90 -3.52 -12.46 14.23
C LYS A 90 -3.06 -11.21 14.97
N PRO A 91 -3.05 -11.20 16.32
CA PRO A 91 -2.45 -10.09 17.08
C PRO A 91 -1.01 -9.85 16.64
N ALA A 92 -0.69 -8.60 16.30
CA ALA A 92 0.70 -8.18 16.10
C ALA A 92 1.45 -8.23 17.45
N PRO A 93 2.79 -8.39 17.44
CA PRO A 93 3.59 -8.24 18.65
C PRO A 93 3.32 -6.87 19.32
N ALA A 94 3.21 -6.86 20.64
CA ALA A 94 2.94 -5.64 21.41
C ALA A 94 4.15 -4.67 21.47
N THR A 95 5.24 -4.98 20.77
CA THR A 95 6.49 -4.22 20.79
C THR A 95 7.07 -4.21 19.38
N THR A 96 7.38 -3.01 18.90
CA THR A 96 8.04 -2.78 17.61
C THR A 96 9.48 -2.39 17.89
N GLU A 97 10.44 -3.15 17.36
CA GLU A 97 11.85 -2.75 17.40
C GLU A 97 12.08 -1.58 16.44
N LEU A 98 12.62 -0.47 16.96
CA LEU A 98 12.99 0.70 16.19
C LEU A 98 14.51 0.87 16.23
N MET A 99 15.19 0.55 15.14
CA MET A 99 16.61 0.84 15.00
C MET A 99 16.82 2.32 14.69
N VAL A 100 17.38 3.05 15.65
CA VAL A 100 17.77 4.46 15.50
C VAL A 100 19.30 4.52 15.40
N PRO A 101 19.88 5.22 14.40
CA PRO A 101 21.32 5.43 14.36
C PRO A 101 21.75 6.33 15.53
N GLY A 102 22.80 5.92 16.23
CA GLY A 102 23.43 6.70 17.29
C GLY A 102 24.95 6.58 17.20
N THR A 103 25.67 7.61 17.64
CA THR A 103 27.13 7.60 17.75
C THR A 103 27.55 7.50 19.21
N THR A 104 28.61 6.73 19.47
CA THR A 104 29.24 6.65 20.79
C THR A 104 30.34 7.70 20.90
N LEU A 105 30.33 8.46 21.99
CA LEU A 105 31.39 9.40 22.35
C LEU A 105 32.11 8.92 23.61
N ALA A 106 33.32 9.45 23.86
CA ALA A 106 34.01 9.19 25.12
C ALA A 106 33.22 9.78 26.30
N TYR A 107 33.14 9.05 27.42
CA TYR A 107 32.48 9.55 28.63
C TYR A 107 33.24 10.72 29.27
N THR A 108 34.55 10.79 29.06
CA THR A 108 35.42 11.88 29.52
C THR A 108 36.59 12.02 28.56
N GLU A 109 36.90 13.25 28.17
CA GLU A 109 38.06 13.60 27.36
C GLU A 109 38.98 14.54 28.16
N ALA A 110 40.29 14.33 28.06
CA ALA A 110 41.29 15.15 28.75
C ALA A 110 42.39 15.56 27.77
N TYR A 111 42.48 16.86 27.48
CA TYR A 111 43.52 17.42 26.62
C TYR A 111 44.72 17.82 27.47
N ILE A 112 45.84 17.11 27.31
CA ILE A 112 47.04 17.29 28.13
C ILE A 112 47.99 18.28 27.45
N TYR A 113 48.29 19.39 28.12
CA TYR A 113 49.20 20.44 27.64
C TYR A 113 50.34 20.69 28.62
N ALA A 114 51.49 21.12 28.09
CA ALA A 114 52.60 21.59 28.91
C ALA A 114 52.26 22.93 29.58
N ARG A 115 52.55 23.07 30.88
CA ARG A 115 52.35 24.33 31.63
C ARG A 115 53.45 25.37 31.42
N ALA A 116 54.59 24.97 30.86
CA ALA A 116 55.73 25.83 30.56
C ALA A 116 56.33 25.42 29.22
N SER A 117 56.89 26.40 28.49
CA SER A 117 57.64 26.17 27.25
C SER A 117 58.97 25.50 27.55
N GLY A 118 59.29 24.45 26.80
CA GLY A 118 60.52 23.67 26.94
C GLY A 118 60.58 22.54 25.92
N TYR A 119 61.60 21.70 26.02
CA TYR A 119 61.80 20.56 25.13
C TYR A 119 61.44 19.25 25.83
N VAL A 120 60.80 18.31 25.12
CA VAL A 120 60.51 16.98 25.67
C VAL A 120 61.81 16.19 25.77
N SER A 121 62.28 16.00 27.00
CA SER A 121 63.52 15.31 27.34
C SER A 121 63.36 13.79 27.30
N ARG A 122 62.22 13.30 27.80
CA ARG A 122 61.87 11.88 27.79
C ARG A 122 60.36 11.69 27.69
N ARG A 123 59.95 10.72 26.87
CA ARG A 123 58.58 10.19 26.82
C ARG A 123 58.54 8.85 27.55
N LEU A 124 57.59 8.66 28.45
CA LEU A 124 57.52 7.52 29.37
C LEU A 124 56.33 6.58 29.09
N VAL A 125 55.41 7.00 28.23
CA VAL A 125 54.22 6.24 27.79
C VAL A 125 54.12 6.25 26.27
N ASP A 126 53.54 5.20 25.68
CA ASP A 126 53.31 5.08 24.25
C ASP A 126 51.84 5.31 23.82
N ILE A 127 51.65 5.49 22.51
CA ILE A 127 50.35 5.79 21.92
C ILE A 127 49.44 4.57 22.03
N GLY A 128 48.38 4.69 22.83
CA GLY A 128 47.44 3.60 23.11
C GLY A 128 47.61 2.96 24.49
N ASP A 129 48.64 3.33 25.25
CA ASP A 129 48.81 2.88 26.63
C ASP A 129 47.68 3.40 27.54
N ARG A 130 47.30 2.57 28.52
CA ARG A 130 46.38 2.98 29.59
C ARG A 130 47.14 3.73 30.66
N VAL A 131 46.68 4.93 30.98
CA VAL A 131 47.28 5.81 31.99
C VAL A 131 46.26 6.18 33.06
N HIS A 132 46.76 6.52 34.25
CA HIS A 132 45.95 6.91 35.41
C HIS A 132 46.25 8.36 35.82
N GLU A 133 45.38 8.95 36.65
CA GLU A 133 45.57 10.31 37.16
C GLU A 133 46.90 10.44 37.92
N GLY A 134 47.62 11.54 37.69
CA GLY A 134 48.93 11.81 38.31
C GLY A 134 50.11 11.00 37.73
N GLN A 135 49.89 10.09 36.78
CA GLN A 135 50.97 9.34 36.15
C GLN A 135 51.89 10.25 35.32
N LEU A 136 53.21 10.10 35.49
CA LEU A 136 54.21 10.86 34.75
C LEU A 136 54.30 10.36 33.30
N LEU A 137 53.79 11.15 32.35
CA LEU A 137 53.74 10.79 30.93
C LEU A 137 55.02 11.16 30.16
N ALA A 138 55.62 12.30 30.50
CA ALA A 138 56.83 12.82 29.88
C ALA A 138 57.55 13.80 30.82
N THR A 139 58.85 13.98 30.60
CA THR A 139 59.68 15.00 31.25
C THR A 139 59.98 16.11 30.24
N ILE A 140 59.81 17.36 30.65
CA ILE A 140 60.06 18.55 29.84
C ILE A 140 61.18 19.36 30.51
N ASP A 141 62.24 19.62 29.77
CA ASP A 141 63.37 20.43 30.23
C ASP A 141 63.15 21.89 29.78
N ALA A 142 63.15 22.82 30.73
CA ALA A 142 62.78 24.22 30.53
C ALA A 142 63.86 25.16 31.11
N PRO A 143 65.05 25.26 30.47
CA PRO A 143 66.24 25.87 31.05
C PRO A 143 66.07 27.36 31.40
N ASP A 144 65.17 28.08 30.74
CA ASP A 144 64.90 29.48 31.06
C ASP A 144 63.99 29.64 32.28
N LEU A 145 63.12 28.66 32.57
CA LEU A 145 62.35 28.61 33.81
C LEU A 145 63.27 28.23 34.98
N ASP A 146 64.19 27.29 34.78
CA ASP A 146 65.18 26.90 35.80
C ASP A 146 66.07 28.08 36.21
N LYS A 147 66.53 28.89 35.23
CA LYS A 147 67.25 30.16 35.50
C LYS A 147 66.40 31.16 36.30
N GLN A 148 65.11 31.33 35.95
CA GLN A 148 64.21 32.21 36.70
C GLN A 148 64.02 31.76 38.14
N VAL A 149 63.86 30.45 38.38
CA VAL A 149 63.78 29.86 39.72
C VAL A 149 65.09 30.06 40.49
N SER A 150 66.24 29.86 39.85
CA SER A 150 67.55 30.09 40.46
C SER A 150 67.72 31.56 40.87
N GLN A 151 67.40 32.52 39.98
CA GLN A 151 67.46 33.95 40.28
C GLN A 151 66.51 34.33 41.42
N GLY A 152 65.29 33.77 41.44
CA GLY A 152 64.33 33.98 42.52
C GLY A 152 64.83 33.49 43.88
N ARG A 153 65.54 32.36 43.93
CA ARG A 153 66.18 31.84 45.14
C ARG A 153 67.30 32.75 45.64
N SER A 154 68.20 33.17 44.75
CA SER A 154 69.29 34.10 45.12
C SER A 154 68.75 35.46 45.61
N ASN A 155 67.66 35.96 45.03
CA ASN A 155 66.97 37.16 45.52
C ASN A 155 66.38 36.94 46.93
N LEU A 156 65.77 35.77 47.19
CA LEU A 156 65.24 35.41 48.51
C LEU A 156 66.35 35.33 49.57
N GLU A 157 67.47 34.68 49.26
CA GLU A 157 68.64 34.56 50.15
C GLU A 157 69.24 35.94 50.47
N GLN A 158 69.34 36.83 49.48
CA GLN A 158 69.79 38.21 49.69
C GLN A 158 68.83 38.98 50.60
N SER A 159 67.51 38.87 50.41
CA SER A 159 66.52 39.49 51.30
C SER A 159 66.58 38.94 52.72
N GLN A 160 66.72 37.62 52.90
CA GLN A 160 66.87 37.00 54.21
C GLN A 160 68.15 37.45 54.92
N SER A 161 69.27 37.51 54.20
CA SER A 161 70.55 38.02 54.74
C SER A 161 70.44 39.49 55.17
N THR A 162 69.74 40.30 54.38
CA THR A 162 69.49 41.72 54.69
C THR A 162 68.58 41.88 55.91
N LEU A 163 67.54 41.04 56.04
CA LEU A 163 66.68 41.00 57.23
C LEU A 163 67.46 40.63 58.49
N ALA A 164 68.31 39.59 58.43
CA ALA A 164 69.15 39.17 59.54
C ALA A 164 70.14 40.28 59.97
N GLN A 165 70.73 41.00 59.01
CA GLN A 165 71.57 42.17 59.28
C GLN A 165 70.79 43.30 59.98
N MET A 166 69.57 43.62 59.52
CA MET A 166 68.73 44.62 60.17
C MET A 166 68.30 44.20 61.59
N GLN A 167 67.97 42.92 61.80
CA GLN A 167 67.65 42.38 63.13
C GLN A 167 68.84 42.45 64.08
N ALA A 168 70.05 42.14 63.61
CA ALA A 168 71.28 42.28 64.40
C ALA A 168 71.58 43.75 64.75
N GLN A 169 71.35 44.70 63.82
CA GLN A 169 71.49 46.13 64.09
C GLN A 169 70.49 46.62 65.15
N LEU A 170 69.23 46.17 65.09
CA LEU A 170 68.22 46.49 66.12
C LEU A 170 68.62 45.93 67.49
N HIS A 171 69.17 44.72 67.56
CA HIS A 171 69.64 44.13 68.82
C HIS A 171 70.82 44.89 69.42
N LEU A 172 71.74 45.40 68.59
CA LEU A 172 72.86 46.23 69.07
C LEU A 172 72.41 47.63 69.54
N ALA A 173 71.34 48.18 68.98
CA ALA A 173 70.80 49.49 69.37
C ALA A 173 69.89 49.45 70.63
N ALA A 174 69.56 48.24 71.12
CA ALA A 174 68.68 48.03 72.27
C ALA A 174 69.44 47.71 73.59
N VAL A 175 70.77 47.75 73.57
CA VAL A 175 71.70 47.49 74.69
C VAL A 175 72.46 48.76 75.03
#